data_AF-A0A938V164-F1
#
_entry.id   AF-A0A938V164-F1
#
_cell.length_a   1.000
_cell.length_b   1.000
_cell.length_c   1.000
_cell.angle_alpha   90.00
_cell.angle_beta   90.00
_cell.angle_gamma   90.00
#
_symmetry.space_group_name_H-M   'P 1'
#
loop_
_entity.id
_entity.type
_entity.pdbx_description
1 polymer ?
#
loop_
_entity_poly.entity_id
_entity_poly.type
_entity_poly.pdbx_seq_one_letter_code
_entity_poly.pdbx_strand_id
1 'polypeptide(L)'
;MRFFGLLVCWSLLGVVSHARAGEVTECKGSLKPTVPGGCGSVTEVGCCDAFGRVLYCKGKDLYCIDCTDGFQYCGWKSAGYYDCGAKEGAEDPMGKNPFSCSGACSPLCHEGSPCSPECPAQCGACEGGGVCQAGGTCYVPACAGKECGTDPMGFACGNCPAGKVCEEGLGKCLSLPEPCLPKSKPGCGGCDCEACVCGKYPNCCTENWDIFCVAACEVGCGFDCSPCPEKPSCEGIECGKFCGLECGKCDKGKVCSYGKCCAPSCAGKVCGSDGCGGQCGTCPGTDECEAGQCVACKPKCAGKECGGDGCGGECGTCPQDAECVSGVCKKQSCFDACGGQSVFDCWCDAACMQYGDCCPDVCLECPEICGETGCQKIGAEGCCSGTKP
;
A
#
# COMPACT_ATOMS: atom_id res chain seq x y z
N MET A 1 34.21 75.74 -7.13
CA MET A 1 34.42 74.69 -8.15
C MET A 1 33.77 73.42 -7.60
N ARG A 2 32.68 72.85 -8.14
CA ARG A 2 32.44 72.26 -9.49
C ARG A 2 33.40 71.11 -9.87
N PHE A 3 33.02 69.90 -9.46
CA PHE A 3 33.24 68.55 -10.04
C PHE A 3 32.07 67.72 -9.47
N PHE A 4 31.09 67.10 -10.15
CA PHE A 4 30.94 66.47 -11.48
C PHE A 4 31.63 65.11 -11.64
N GLY A 5 30.82 64.05 -11.80
CA GLY A 5 31.22 62.65 -12.06
C GLY A 5 31.12 61.74 -10.81
N LEU A 6 30.48 60.56 -10.85
CA LEU A 6 29.63 59.90 -11.86
C LEU A 6 28.43 59.24 -11.17
N LEU A 7 27.23 59.31 -11.76
CA LEU A 7 26.22 58.27 -11.54
C LEU A 7 26.60 57.04 -12.35
N VAL A 8 26.94 55.93 -11.70
CA VAL A 8 26.84 54.61 -12.32
C VAL A 8 25.43 54.11 -12.07
N CYS A 9 24.57 54.30 -13.06
CA CYS A 9 23.24 53.70 -13.07
C CYS A 9 23.41 52.18 -13.25
N TRP A 10 23.36 51.42 -12.16
CA TRP A 10 23.09 49.98 -12.25
C TRP A 10 21.62 49.81 -12.62
N SER A 11 21.40 49.83 -13.93
CA SER A 11 20.13 49.55 -14.56
C SER A 11 19.59 48.21 -14.05
N LEU A 12 18.35 48.24 -13.57
CA LEU A 12 17.52 47.06 -13.32
C LEU A 12 17.36 46.26 -14.63
N LEU A 13 18.33 45.40 -14.91
CA LEU A 13 18.09 44.20 -15.72
C LEU A 13 17.31 43.26 -14.82
N GLY A 14 15.99 43.45 -14.82
CA GLY A 14 15.07 42.47 -14.27
C GLY A 14 15.31 41.17 -15.02
N VAL A 15 15.97 40.22 -14.34
CA VAL A 15 15.96 38.83 -14.76
C VAL A 15 14.53 38.37 -14.56
N VAL A 16 13.73 38.51 -15.62
CA VAL A 16 12.46 37.80 -15.74
C VAL A 16 12.86 36.34 -15.77
N SER A 17 12.84 35.69 -14.60
CA SER A 17 12.92 34.25 -14.48
C SER A 17 11.77 33.68 -15.29
N HIS A 18 12.06 33.29 -16.53
CA HIS A 18 11.14 32.53 -17.35
C HIS A 18 11.01 31.19 -16.65
N ALA A 19 9.92 31.01 -15.90
CA ALA A 19 9.54 29.72 -15.37
C ALA A 19 9.52 28.75 -16.57
N ARG A 20 10.39 27.74 -16.55
CA ARG A 20 10.32 26.65 -17.52
C ARG A 20 8.94 26.02 -17.37
N ALA A 21 8.21 25.87 -18.47
CA ALA A 21 7.15 24.88 -18.53
C ALA A 21 7.83 23.52 -18.35
N GLY A 22 7.69 22.90 -17.17
CA GLY A 22 8.52 21.77 -16.77
C GLY A 22 7.94 20.93 -15.63
N GLU A 23 7.51 21.56 -14.53
CA GLU A 23 6.93 20.84 -13.39
C GLU A 23 5.58 21.44 -12.98
N VAL A 24 4.51 20.85 -13.51
CA VAL A 24 3.17 21.01 -12.94
C VAL A 24 3.09 20.10 -11.71
N THR A 25 3.33 20.64 -10.52
CA THR A 25 3.31 19.84 -9.28
C THR A 25 1.89 19.50 -8.82
N GLU A 26 0.93 20.37 -9.07
CA GLU A 26 -0.48 20.23 -8.64
C GLU A 26 -1.41 20.33 -9.87
N CYS A 27 -2.27 19.35 -10.10
CA CYS A 27 -3.21 19.32 -11.24
C CYS A 27 -4.59 19.86 -10.81
N LYS A 28 -5.03 21.02 -11.35
CA LYS A 28 -6.28 21.69 -10.90
C LYS A 28 -7.54 21.31 -11.69
N GLY A 29 -7.45 20.29 -12.54
CA GLY A 29 -8.52 19.84 -13.40
C GLY A 29 -8.83 20.80 -14.57
N SER A 30 -9.79 20.40 -15.40
CA SER A 30 -10.22 21.16 -16.59
C SER A 30 -11.01 22.44 -16.27
N LEU A 31 -11.49 22.60 -15.04
CA LEU A 31 -12.35 23.72 -14.62
C LEU A 31 -11.58 24.96 -14.15
N LYS A 32 -10.34 24.81 -13.67
CA LYS A 32 -9.54 25.90 -13.12
C LYS A 32 -8.14 25.90 -13.73
N PRO A 33 -7.61 27.07 -14.15
CA PRO A 33 -6.24 27.14 -14.67
C PRO A 33 -5.26 26.65 -13.60
N THR A 34 -4.40 25.73 -14.02
CA THR A 34 -3.37 25.12 -13.17
C THR A 34 -2.17 26.07 -13.04
N VAL A 35 -1.72 26.65 -14.17
CA VAL A 35 -0.73 27.74 -14.19
C VAL A 35 -1.27 28.90 -15.06
N PRO A 36 -1.84 29.96 -14.44
CA PRO A 36 -2.25 31.17 -15.17
C PRO A 36 -1.08 31.80 -15.92
N GLY A 37 -1.26 32.16 -17.18
CA GLY A 37 -0.20 32.65 -18.08
C GLY A 37 0.87 31.62 -18.47
N GLY A 38 0.75 30.36 -18.03
CA GLY A 38 1.84 29.38 -18.00
C GLY A 38 1.95 28.42 -19.18
N CYS A 39 1.30 28.66 -20.33
CA CYS A 39 1.25 27.65 -21.40
C CYS A 39 2.62 27.22 -21.97
N GLY A 40 3.62 28.09 -22.00
CA GLY A 40 4.95 27.77 -22.55
C GLY A 40 4.88 27.27 -23.99
N SER A 41 5.31 26.03 -24.23
CA SER A 41 5.22 25.32 -25.52
C SER A 41 3.94 24.51 -25.71
N VAL A 42 3.09 24.37 -24.69
CA VAL A 42 1.85 23.59 -24.74
C VAL A 42 0.80 24.37 -25.52
N THR A 43 0.15 23.71 -26.48
CA THR A 43 -0.88 24.30 -27.34
C THR A 43 -2.30 23.96 -26.87
N GLU A 44 -3.33 24.46 -27.54
CA GLU A 44 -4.73 24.07 -27.28
C GLU A 44 -5.03 22.61 -27.67
N VAL A 45 -4.15 21.96 -28.45
CA VAL A 45 -4.21 20.52 -28.79
C VAL A 45 -3.73 19.65 -27.62
N GLY A 46 -2.96 20.24 -26.71
CA GLY A 46 -2.41 19.57 -25.54
C GLY A 46 -1.32 18.55 -25.86
N CYS A 47 -0.97 17.79 -24.83
CA CYS A 47 0.07 16.75 -24.80
C CYS A 47 -0.04 16.01 -23.45
N CYS A 48 0.71 14.92 -23.30
CA CYS A 48 0.84 14.15 -22.07
C CYS A 48 2.12 14.51 -21.30
N ASP A 49 2.09 14.38 -19.98
CA ASP A 49 3.28 14.42 -19.14
C ASP A 49 3.67 13.03 -18.57
N ALA A 50 4.81 12.97 -17.88
CA ALA A 50 5.36 11.74 -17.30
C ALA A 50 4.51 11.14 -16.17
N PHE A 51 3.53 11.88 -15.64
CA PHE A 51 2.60 11.42 -14.61
C PHE A 51 1.28 10.89 -15.20
N GLY A 52 1.19 10.80 -16.53
CA GLY A 52 -0.02 10.33 -17.22
C GLY A 52 -1.13 11.36 -17.31
N ARG A 53 -0.82 12.64 -17.14
CA ARG A 53 -1.79 13.75 -17.14
C ARG A 53 -1.79 14.46 -18.49
N VAL A 54 -2.95 14.96 -18.93
CA VAL A 54 -3.08 15.84 -20.09
C VAL A 54 -2.79 17.26 -19.65
N LEU A 55 -1.85 17.93 -20.31
CA LEU A 55 -1.68 19.38 -20.21
C LEU A 55 -2.15 20.03 -21.51
N TYR A 56 -2.96 21.08 -21.42
CA TYR A 56 -3.43 21.84 -22.58
C TYR A 56 -3.53 23.34 -22.26
N CYS A 57 -3.29 24.18 -23.27
CA CYS A 57 -3.46 25.62 -23.14
C CYS A 57 -4.90 26.03 -23.43
N LYS A 58 -5.41 27.05 -22.74
CA LYS A 58 -6.63 27.75 -23.14
C LYS A 58 -6.39 29.26 -23.05
N GLY A 59 -6.28 29.92 -24.20
CA GLY A 59 -5.88 31.32 -24.29
C GLY A 59 -4.42 31.54 -23.87
N LYS A 60 -4.17 31.83 -22.59
CA LYS A 60 -2.80 31.96 -22.01
C LYS A 60 -2.57 31.06 -20.81
N ASP A 61 -3.61 30.41 -20.30
CA ASP A 61 -3.54 29.67 -19.05
C ASP A 61 -3.38 28.18 -19.33
N LEU A 62 -2.48 27.54 -18.58
CA LEU A 62 -2.24 26.10 -18.66
C LEU A 62 -3.24 25.36 -17.77
N TYR A 63 -3.93 24.38 -18.35
CA TYR A 63 -4.84 23.46 -17.67
C TYR A 63 -4.23 22.06 -17.61
N CYS A 64 -4.68 21.27 -16.64
CA CYS A 64 -4.22 19.91 -16.39
C CYS A 64 -5.42 18.99 -16.13
N ILE A 65 -5.42 17.78 -16.67
CA ILE A 65 -6.38 16.72 -16.34
C ILE A 65 -5.59 15.47 -15.97
N ASP A 66 -5.84 14.92 -14.79
CA ASP A 66 -5.23 13.67 -14.37
C ASP A 66 -6.01 12.47 -14.94
N CYS A 67 -5.36 11.64 -15.75
CA CYS A 67 -6.01 10.47 -16.34
C CYS A 67 -5.91 9.22 -15.47
N THR A 68 -5.08 9.24 -14.42
CA THR A 68 -4.93 8.12 -13.48
C THR A 68 -6.18 7.97 -12.62
N ASP A 69 -6.92 9.06 -12.39
CA ASP A 69 -8.23 9.07 -11.73
C ASP A 69 -9.36 8.60 -12.66
N GLY A 70 -9.35 7.31 -13.00
CA GLY A 70 -10.48 6.59 -13.60
C GLY A 70 -10.57 6.55 -15.13
N PHE A 71 -9.68 7.23 -15.86
CA PHE A 71 -9.70 7.27 -17.34
C PHE A 71 -8.49 6.57 -18.00
N GLN A 72 -7.73 5.81 -17.22
CA GLN A 72 -6.60 4.94 -17.57
C GLN A 72 -5.38 5.62 -18.21
N TYR A 73 -5.49 6.22 -19.41
CA TYR A 73 -4.33 6.72 -20.15
C TYR A 73 -4.60 8.07 -20.83
N CYS A 74 -3.63 8.98 -20.72
CA CYS A 74 -3.49 10.14 -21.59
C CYS A 74 -3.04 9.67 -22.99
N GLY A 75 -3.62 10.25 -24.04
CA GLY A 75 -3.18 10.02 -25.40
C GLY A 75 -4.06 10.66 -26.46
N TRP A 76 -3.71 10.44 -27.72
CA TRP A 76 -4.38 11.04 -28.87
C TRP A 76 -5.80 10.51 -29.08
N LYS A 77 -6.74 11.42 -29.32
CA LYS A 77 -8.13 11.12 -29.65
C LYS A 77 -8.39 11.33 -31.14
N SER A 78 -9.35 10.58 -31.69
CA SER A 78 -9.83 10.76 -33.07
C SER A 78 -10.43 12.14 -33.36
N ALA A 79 -10.71 12.94 -32.33
CA ALA A 79 -11.14 14.32 -32.43
C ALA A 79 -9.98 15.33 -32.65
N GLY A 80 -8.73 14.88 -32.67
CA GLY A 80 -7.56 15.68 -33.06
C GLY A 80 -6.86 16.43 -31.92
N TYR A 81 -6.89 15.89 -30.69
CA TYR A 81 -6.22 16.44 -29.51
C TYR A 81 -5.87 15.34 -28.51
N TYR A 82 -5.02 15.66 -27.54
CA TYR A 82 -4.66 14.79 -26.42
C TYR A 82 -5.69 14.89 -25.29
N ASP A 83 -6.17 13.74 -24.81
CA ASP A 83 -7.16 13.65 -23.73
C ASP A 83 -7.03 12.32 -22.98
N CYS A 84 -7.73 12.19 -21.85
CA CYS A 84 -7.83 10.95 -21.11
C CYS A 84 -8.72 9.91 -21.82
N GLY A 85 -8.63 8.64 -21.42
CA GLY A 85 -9.37 7.54 -22.05
C GLY A 85 -8.92 7.27 -23.49
N ALA A 86 -7.65 7.51 -23.80
CA ALA A 86 -7.03 7.05 -25.03
C ALA A 86 -6.55 5.60 -24.87
N LYS A 87 -6.00 5.02 -25.94
CA LYS A 87 -5.15 3.83 -25.79
C LYS A 87 -3.81 4.27 -25.21
N GLU A 88 -3.19 3.41 -24.41
CA GLU A 88 -1.83 3.59 -23.92
C GLU A 88 -0.87 3.90 -25.09
N GLY A 89 -0.07 4.96 -24.94
CA GLY A 89 0.89 5.39 -25.98
C GLY A 89 0.27 5.90 -27.29
N ALA A 90 -1.00 6.34 -27.32
CA ALA A 90 -1.61 6.88 -28.53
C ALA A 90 -1.02 8.25 -28.92
N GLU A 91 -0.39 8.34 -30.09
CA GLU A 91 0.21 9.57 -30.64
C GLU A 91 -0.60 10.17 -31.81
N ASP A 92 -0.33 11.43 -32.17
CA ASP A 92 -0.85 12.08 -33.38
C ASP A 92 -0.40 11.32 -34.65
N PRO A 93 -1.30 10.70 -35.44
CA PRO A 93 -0.93 9.97 -36.65
C PRO A 93 -0.29 10.85 -37.73
N MET A 94 -0.40 12.17 -37.65
CA MET A 94 0.29 13.12 -38.53
C MET A 94 1.65 13.59 -37.99
N GLY A 95 2.00 13.26 -36.73
CA GLY A 95 3.23 13.69 -36.06
C GLY A 95 3.38 15.21 -35.94
N LYS A 96 2.28 15.99 -35.98
CA LYS A 96 2.31 17.46 -35.93
C LYS A 96 2.32 17.97 -34.49
N ASN A 97 1.77 17.20 -33.57
CA ASN A 97 1.65 17.53 -32.16
C ASN A 97 2.45 16.50 -31.35
N PRO A 98 3.36 16.92 -30.46
CA PRO A 98 4.19 15.99 -29.70
C PRO A 98 3.38 15.30 -28.60
N PHE A 99 3.66 14.01 -28.36
CA PHE A 99 3.09 13.29 -27.22
C PHE A 99 3.52 13.90 -25.87
N SER A 100 4.78 14.34 -25.75
CA SER A 100 5.33 14.91 -24.50
C SER A 100 5.29 16.44 -24.47
N CYS A 101 4.85 16.99 -23.35
CA CYS A 101 4.74 18.45 -23.13
C CYS A 101 6.06 19.18 -22.91
N SER A 102 7.12 18.47 -22.51
CA SER A 102 8.33 19.09 -21.94
C SER A 102 9.21 19.84 -22.94
N GLY A 103 8.91 19.78 -24.24
CA GLY A 103 9.41 20.69 -25.29
C GLY A 103 10.92 20.67 -25.59
N ALA A 104 11.73 19.97 -24.80
CA ALA A 104 13.18 19.99 -24.86
C ALA A 104 13.77 18.58 -24.74
N CYS A 105 13.49 17.72 -25.72
CA CYS A 105 14.45 16.66 -25.99
C CYS A 105 15.63 17.23 -26.76
N SER A 106 16.83 17.13 -26.18
CA SER A 106 18.05 17.41 -26.94
C SER A 106 18.24 16.29 -27.98
N PRO A 107 18.56 16.56 -29.25
CA PRO A 107 18.62 15.56 -30.32
C PRO A 107 19.80 14.57 -30.21
N LEU A 108 20.50 14.58 -29.08
CA LEU A 108 21.56 13.64 -28.73
C LEU A 108 21.16 12.97 -27.42
N CYS A 109 21.07 11.63 -27.47
CA CYS A 109 21.20 10.81 -26.28
C CYS A 109 22.39 11.27 -25.44
N HIS A 110 22.32 11.16 -24.11
CA HIS A 110 23.52 11.27 -23.25
C HIS A 110 24.64 10.43 -23.88
N GLU A 111 25.84 11.01 -24.05
CA GLU A 111 26.81 10.54 -25.07
C GLU A 111 27.04 9.02 -25.03
N GLY A 112 26.47 8.31 -26.01
CA GLY A 112 26.59 6.84 -26.16
C GLY A 112 25.42 5.99 -25.65
N SER A 113 24.40 6.57 -25.01
CA SER A 113 23.22 5.83 -24.53
C SER A 113 22.33 5.34 -25.69
N PRO A 114 21.96 4.05 -25.77
CA PRO A 114 21.06 3.50 -26.80
C PRO A 114 19.58 3.91 -26.63
N CYS A 115 19.19 4.50 -25.51
CA CYS A 115 17.81 4.94 -25.26
C CYS A 115 17.75 6.13 -24.28
N SER A 116 16.59 6.79 -24.17
CA SER A 116 16.28 7.72 -23.07
C SER A 116 14.88 7.48 -22.50
N PRO A 117 14.69 7.44 -21.17
CA PRO A 117 13.36 7.37 -20.55
C PRO A 117 12.61 8.71 -20.60
N GLU A 118 13.33 9.83 -20.73
CA GLU A 118 12.75 11.18 -20.89
C GLU A 118 12.34 11.46 -22.35
N CYS A 119 12.92 10.73 -23.31
CA CYS A 119 12.70 10.89 -24.74
C CYS A 119 12.50 9.55 -25.49
N PRO A 120 11.45 8.76 -25.19
CA PRO A 120 11.10 7.62 -26.02
C PRO A 120 10.91 8.06 -27.49
N ALA A 121 11.29 7.18 -28.42
CA ALA A 121 11.29 7.37 -29.88
C ALA A 121 12.24 8.44 -30.49
N GLN A 122 12.69 9.46 -29.73
CA GLN A 122 13.64 10.47 -30.24
C GLN A 122 15.10 10.12 -29.92
N CYS A 123 15.36 9.52 -28.76
CA CYS A 123 16.64 8.89 -28.43
C CYS A 123 16.44 7.38 -28.35
N GLY A 124 16.55 6.71 -29.51
CA GLY A 124 16.53 5.27 -29.64
C GLY A 124 15.27 4.56 -29.14
N ALA A 125 15.34 3.23 -29.13
CA ALA A 125 14.36 2.33 -28.53
C ALA A 125 15.06 1.02 -28.18
N CYS A 126 14.65 0.37 -27.10
CA CYS A 126 15.25 -0.89 -26.69
C CYS A 126 14.71 -2.05 -27.54
N GLU A 127 15.60 -2.67 -28.31
CA GLU A 127 15.28 -3.85 -29.11
C GLU A 127 14.72 -4.98 -28.22
N GLY A 128 13.80 -5.78 -28.77
CA GLY A 128 13.15 -6.85 -28.03
C GLY A 128 12.08 -6.40 -27.01
N GLY A 129 11.69 -5.13 -27.00
CA GLY A 129 10.68 -4.59 -26.07
C GLY A 129 11.24 -4.30 -24.68
N GLY A 130 12.54 -4.01 -24.59
CA GLY A 130 13.16 -3.60 -23.33
C GLY A 130 12.68 -2.24 -22.83
N VAL A 131 12.94 -1.96 -21.55
CA VAL A 131 12.65 -0.69 -20.90
C VAL A 131 13.94 0.10 -20.76
N CYS A 132 13.89 1.41 -21.03
CA CYS A 132 15.03 2.28 -20.85
C CYS A 132 15.19 2.67 -19.38
N GLN A 133 16.36 2.41 -18.79
CA GLN A 133 16.68 2.82 -17.43
C GLN A 133 17.17 4.27 -17.37
N ALA A 134 17.15 4.89 -16.19
CA ALA A 134 17.58 6.29 -15.95
C ALA A 134 18.99 6.62 -16.49
N GLY A 135 19.91 5.65 -16.53
CA GLY A 135 21.24 5.81 -17.14
C GLY A 135 21.29 5.66 -18.67
N GLY A 136 20.15 5.67 -19.35
CA GLY A 136 20.05 5.45 -20.81
C GLY A 136 20.46 4.06 -21.27
N THR A 137 20.48 3.08 -20.36
CA THR A 137 20.81 1.67 -20.65
C THR A 137 19.53 0.88 -20.89
N CYS A 138 19.51 0.07 -21.95
CA CYS A 138 18.38 -0.80 -22.25
C CYS A 138 18.40 -2.05 -21.37
N TYR A 139 17.35 -2.24 -20.58
CA TYR A 139 17.09 -3.48 -19.87
C TYR A 139 16.01 -4.28 -20.60
N VAL A 140 16.34 -5.48 -21.05
CA VAL A 140 15.37 -6.42 -21.63
C VAL A 140 14.92 -7.37 -20.51
N PRO A 141 13.63 -7.39 -20.13
CA PRO A 141 13.13 -8.26 -19.07
C PRO A 141 13.51 -9.72 -19.29
N ALA A 142 14.03 -10.37 -18.24
CA ALA A 142 14.62 -11.72 -18.30
C ALA A 142 13.53 -12.82 -18.29
N CYS A 143 12.58 -12.72 -19.21
CA CYS A 143 11.37 -13.54 -19.29
C CYS A 143 11.53 -14.79 -20.17
N ALA A 144 12.73 -15.10 -20.65
CA ALA A 144 12.98 -16.23 -21.53
C ALA A 144 12.61 -17.57 -20.86
N GLY A 145 11.54 -18.21 -21.36
CA GLY A 145 11.01 -19.46 -20.81
C GLY A 145 9.99 -19.32 -19.68
N LYS A 146 9.59 -18.08 -19.32
CA LYS A 146 8.47 -17.83 -18.40
C LYS A 146 7.16 -17.59 -19.16
N GLU A 147 6.07 -18.15 -18.66
CA GLU A 147 4.69 -17.86 -19.08
C GLU A 147 4.09 -16.69 -18.28
N CYS A 148 4.61 -16.46 -17.06
CA CYS A 148 4.13 -15.47 -16.10
C CYS A 148 5.19 -15.12 -15.05
N GLY A 149 4.88 -14.14 -14.19
CA GLY A 149 5.63 -13.82 -12.97
C GLY A 149 6.48 -12.58 -13.13
N THR A 150 7.53 -12.44 -12.32
CA THR A 150 8.49 -11.33 -12.42
C THR A 150 9.90 -11.82 -12.74
N ASP A 151 10.74 -10.94 -13.26
CA ASP A 151 12.18 -11.16 -13.38
C ASP A 151 12.96 -10.64 -12.14
N PRO A 152 14.29 -10.85 -12.02
CA PRO A 152 15.05 -10.43 -10.86
C PRO A 152 15.12 -8.92 -10.60
N MET A 153 14.67 -8.07 -11.53
CA MET A 153 14.54 -6.62 -11.36
C MET A 153 13.08 -6.18 -11.15
N GLY A 154 12.14 -7.13 -11.03
CA GLY A 154 10.73 -6.86 -10.77
C GLY A 154 9.87 -6.62 -12.02
N PHE A 155 10.41 -6.78 -13.24
CA PHE A 155 9.62 -6.59 -14.45
C PHE A 155 8.69 -7.79 -14.70
N ALA A 156 7.44 -7.52 -15.04
CA ALA A 156 6.44 -8.56 -15.28
C ALA A 156 6.69 -9.34 -16.59
N CYS A 157 6.58 -10.66 -16.51
CA CYS A 157 6.90 -11.62 -17.55
C CYS A 157 5.66 -12.38 -18.04
N GLY A 158 4.73 -11.68 -18.68
CA GLY A 158 3.48 -12.27 -19.17
C GLY A 158 2.42 -12.44 -18.08
N ASN A 159 1.21 -12.81 -18.49
CA ASN A 159 0.02 -12.93 -17.63
C ASN A 159 -0.66 -14.28 -17.85
N CYS A 160 -1.15 -14.88 -16.77
CA CYS A 160 -1.89 -16.14 -16.87
C CYS A 160 -3.30 -15.94 -17.44
N PRO A 161 -3.78 -16.88 -18.29
CA PRO A 161 -5.16 -16.88 -18.73
C PRO A 161 -6.11 -17.15 -17.55
N ALA A 162 -7.37 -16.74 -17.69
CA ALA A 162 -8.39 -16.88 -16.65
C ALA A 162 -8.49 -18.32 -16.11
N GLY A 163 -8.58 -18.46 -14.78
CA GLY A 163 -8.59 -19.77 -14.10
C GLY A 163 -7.19 -20.38 -13.89
N LYS A 164 -6.12 -19.61 -14.06
CA LYS A 164 -4.74 -20.01 -13.73
C LYS A 164 -4.03 -18.96 -12.90
N VAL A 165 -3.17 -19.42 -12.00
CA VAL A 165 -2.31 -18.57 -11.15
C VAL A 165 -0.86 -18.77 -11.56
N CYS A 166 -0.05 -17.72 -11.41
CA CYS A 166 1.38 -17.80 -11.65
C CYS A 166 2.12 -18.39 -10.45
N GLU A 167 2.89 -19.45 -10.69
CA GLU A 167 3.89 -19.91 -9.73
C GLU A 167 5.23 -19.22 -10.03
N GLU A 168 5.55 -18.14 -9.31
CA GLU A 168 6.69 -17.26 -9.63
C GLU A 168 8.04 -17.98 -9.63
N GLY A 169 8.22 -18.96 -8.73
CA GLY A 169 9.43 -19.77 -8.64
C GLY A 169 9.63 -20.71 -9.84
N LEU A 170 8.57 -21.02 -10.58
CA LEU A 170 8.60 -21.82 -11.81
C LEU A 170 8.40 -20.99 -13.09
N GLY A 171 7.89 -19.77 -12.96
CA GLY A 171 7.50 -18.90 -14.09
C GLY A 171 6.41 -19.52 -14.97
N LYS A 172 5.48 -20.29 -14.40
CA LYS A 172 4.46 -21.06 -15.16
C LYS A 172 3.04 -20.83 -14.66
N CYS A 173 2.10 -20.87 -15.60
CA CYS A 173 0.67 -20.74 -15.32
C CYS A 173 0.07 -22.09 -14.98
N LEU A 174 -0.12 -22.31 -13.68
CA LEU A 174 -0.73 -23.52 -13.15
C LEU A 174 -2.24 -23.36 -13.04
N SER A 175 -2.98 -24.39 -13.47
CA SER A 175 -4.41 -24.49 -13.19
C SER A 175 -4.57 -24.93 -11.74
N LEU A 176 -4.97 -24.01 -10.86
CA LEU A 176 -5.47 -24.37 -9.53
C LEU A 176 -6.96 -24.68 -9.66
N PRO A 177 -7.47 -25.82 -9.15
CA PRO A 177 -8.87 -25.91 -8.78
C PRO A 177 -9.07 -24.93 -7.62
N GLU A 178 -9.94 -23.93 -7.79
CA GLU A 178 -10.06 -22.82 -6.84
C GLU A 178 -10.40 -23.32 -5.42
N PRO A 179 -9.51 -23.16 -4.42
CA PRO A 179 -9.92 -23.27 -3.02
C PRO A 179 -10.90 -22.13 -2.70
N CYS A 180 -11.73 -22.28 -1.67
CA CYS A 180 -12.79 -21.32 -1.33
C CYS A 180 -12.26 -20.03 -0.67
N LEU A 181 -11.41 -19.30 -1.40
CA LEU A 181 -10.76 -18.04 -1.05
C LEU A 181 -11.75 -16.87 -0.87
N PRO A 182 -11.34 -15.78 -0.21
CA PRO A 182 -12.20 -14.61 -0.03
C PRO A 182 -12.56 -13.96 -1.37
N LYS A 183 -13.84 -13.59 -1.55
CA LYS A 183 -14.35 -12.94 -2.77
C LYS A 183 -15.56 -12.05 -2.50
N SER A 184 -15.78 -11.08 -3.38
CA SER A 184 -16.89 -10.12 -3.36
C SER A 184 -18.24 -10.67 -3.83
N LYS A 185 -18.47 -11.98 -3.66
CA LYS A 185 -19.72 -12.67 -4.04
C LYS A 185 -20.11 -13.69 -2.97
N PRO A 186 -21.41 -13.88 -2.69
CA PRO A 186 -21.86 -14.87 -1.71
C PRO A 186 -21.66 -16.31 -2.15
N GLY A 187 -21.56 -17.21 -1.15
CA GLY A 187 -21.21 -18.62 -1.36
C GLY A 187 -19.77 -18.77 -1.86
N CYS A 188 -19.21 -19.98 -1.88
CA CYS A 188 -17.85 -20.21 -2.38
C CYS A 188 -17.77 -20.89 -3.75
N GLY A 189 -18.90 -21.36 -4.28
CA GLY A 189 -19.02 -21.89 -5.65
C GLY A 189 -19.53 -23.33 -5.72
N GLY A 190 -20.13 -23.83 -4.63
CA GLY A 190 -20.67 -25.18 -4.54
C GLY A 190 -19.72 -26.21 -3.91
N CYS A 191 -18.76 -25.81 -3.07
CA CYS A 191 -17.97 -26.77 -2.30
C CYS A 191 -18.77 -27.37 -1.12
N ASP A 192 -18.34 -28.54 -0.63
CA ASP A 192 -19.04 -29.30 0.43
C ASP A 192 -19.23 -28.51 1.75
N CYS A 193 -18.35 -27.56 2.06
CA CYS A 193 -18.51 -26.75 3.27
C CYS A 193 -19.56 -25.64 3.12
N GLU A 194 -19.89 -25.21 1.88
CA GLU A 194 -20.70 -24.01 1.64
C GLU A 194 -22.06 -24.11 2.34
N ALA A 195 -22.77 -25.22 2.17
CA ALA A 195 -24.06 -25.44 2.84
C ALA A 195 -23.96 -25.46 4.38
N CYS A 196 -22.82 -25.91 4.95
CA CYS A 196 -22.56 -25.86 6.38
C CYS A 196 -22.30 -24.43 6.85
N VAL A 197 -21.50 -23.65 6.11
CA VAL A 197 -21.21 -22.24 6.41
C VAL A 197 -22.48 -21.41 6.25
N CYS A 198 -23.26 -21.54 5.18
CA CYS A 198 -24.56 -20.88 5.03
C CYS A 198 -25.52 -21.21 6.18
N GLY A 199 -25.51 -22.46 6.67
CA GLY A 199 -26.38 -22.92 7.75
C GLY A 199 -26.01 -22.36 9.13
N LYS A 200 -24.72 -22.06 9.38
CA LYS A 200 -24.24 -21.44 10.63
C LYS A 200 -24.16 -19.91 10.56
N TYR A 201 -23.80 -19.39 9.40
CA TYR A 201 -23.48 -17.98 9.11
C TYR A 201 -24.17 -17.55 7.81
N PRO A 202 -25.49 -17.25 7.85
CA PRO A 202 -26.27 -16.97 6.63
C PRO A 202 -25.72 -15.80 5.79
N ASN A 203 -25.06 -14.84 6.45
CA ASN A 203 -24.39 -13.71 5.80
C ASN A 203 -23.33 -14.14 4.78
N CYS A 204 -22.63 -15.26 4.97
CA CYS A 204 -21.67 -15.76 3.97
C CYS A 204 -22.33 -16.16 2.64
N CYS A 205 -23.66 -16.32 2.61
CA CYS A 205 -24.42 -16.74 1.44
C CYS A 205 -25.48 -15.71 1.00
N THR A 206 -25.48 -14.53 1.62
CA THR A 206 -26.20 -13.33 1.14
C THR A 206 -25.26 -12.16 0.83
N GLU A 207 -24.11 -12.08 1.51
CA GLU A 207 -23.07 -11.04 1.39
C GLU A 207 -21.74 -11.62 0.88
N ASN A 208 -20.68 -10.81 0.83
CA ASN A 208 -19.33 -11.24 0.43
C ASN A 208 -18.86 -12.47 1.21
N TRP A 209 -18.33 -13.47 0.51
CA TRP A 209 -17.59 -14.58 1.11
C TRP A 209 -16.21 -14.09 1.56
N ASP A 210 -16.11 -13.53 2.76
CA ASP A 210 -14.88 -12.96 3.31
C ASP A 210 -14.00 -14.00 4.03
N ILE A 211 -12.90 -13.55 4.65
CA ILE A 211 -11.97 -14.42 5.36
C ILE A 211 -12.58 -15.11 6.61
N PHE A 212 -13.65 -14.58 7.20
CA PHE A 212 -14.41 -15.29 8.23
C PHE A 212 -15.21 -16.45 7.62
N CYS A 213 -15.76 -16.28 6.42
CA CYS A 213 -16.43 -17.37 5.70
C CYS A 213 -15.44 -18.48 5.29
N VAL A 214 -14.22 -18.13 4.89
CA VAL A 214 -13.12 -19.11 4.67
C VAL A 214 -12.74 -19.82 5.96
N ALA A 215 -12.46 -19.11 7.05
CA ALA A 215 -12.11 -19.72 8.33
C ALA A 215 -13.25 -20.57 8.91
N ALA A 216 -14.52 -20.19 8.67
CA ALA A 216 -15.68 -20.98 9.06
C ALA A 216 -15.82 -22.27 8.25
N CYS A 217 -15.39 -22.28 6.97
CA CYS A 217 -15.29 -23.48 6.15
C CYS A 217 -14.28 -24.47 6.75
N GLU A 218 -13.05 -23.99 6.97
CA GLU A 218 -11.91 -24.79 7.42
C GLU A 218 -12.05 -25.28 8.87
N VAL A 219 -12.28 -24.35 9.80
CA VAL A 219 -12.28 -24.62 11.25
C VAL A 219 -13.69 -24.89 11.78
N GLY A 220 -14.68 -24.13 11.30
CA GLY A 220 -16.06 -24.19 11.79
C GLY A 220 -16.88 -25.35 11.26
N CYS A 221 -16.57 -25.84 10.06
CA CYS A 221 -17.26 -26.95 9.39
C CYS A 221 -16.36 -28.18 9.19
N GLY A 222 -15.04 -28.06 9.36
CA GLY A 222 -14.11 -29.18 9.41
C GLY A 222 -13.74 -29.75 8.03
N PHE A 223 -13.78 -28.93 6.99
CA PHE A 223 -13.41 -29.31 5.63
C PHE A 223 -12.18 -28.54 5.18
N ASP A 224 -11.15 -29.26 4.74
CA ASP A 224 -10.00 -28.68 4.05
C ASP A 224 -10.44 -28.24 2.63
N CYS A 225 -10.02 -27.06 2.17
CA CYS A 225 -10.32 -26.57 0.81
C CYS A 225 -9.50 -27.27 -0.29
N SER A 226 -8.67 -28.26 0.06
CA SER A 226 -7.97 -29.14 -0.86
C SER A 226 -8.94 -29.85 -1.82
N PRO A 227 -8.61 -29.93 -3.13
CA PRO A 227 -9.49 -30.54 -4.12
C PRO A 227 -9.71 -32.03 -3.82
N CYS A 228 -10.97 -32.43 -3.75
CA CYS A 228 -11.35 -33.82 -3.62
C CYS A 228 -10.83 -34.65 -4.81
N PRO A 229 -10.21 -35.82 -4.58
CA PRO A 229 -9.79 -36.69 -5.67
C PRO A 229 -11.02 -37.18 -6.45
N GLU A 230 -10.88 -37.44 -7.75
CA GLU A 230 -11.97 -37.88 -8.65
C GLU A 230 -12.78 -39.09 -8.12
N LYS A 231 -12.17 -39.86 -7.21
CA LYS A 231 -12.80 -40.96 -6.48
C LYS A 231 -12.49 -40.77 -4.98
N PRO A 232 -13.32 -40.02 -4.23
CA PRO A 232 -13.12 -39.86 -2.80
C PRO A 232 -13.25 -41.22 -2.10
N SER A 233 -12.43 -41.40 -1.06
CA SER A 233 -12.26 -42.67 -0.34
C SER A 233 -12.05 -42.36 1.14
N CYS A 234 -12.58 -43.21 2.01
CA CYS A 234 -12.32 -43.16 3.45
C CYS A 234 -11.06 -43.95 3.86
N GLU A 235 -10.21 -44.34 2.91
CA GLU A 235 -8.96 -45.05 3.20
C GLU A 235 -8.05 -44.20 4.10
N GLY A 236 -7.72 -44.73 5.28
CA GLY A 236 -6.97 -44.02 6.32
C GLY A 236 -7.82 -43.16 7.27
N ILE A 237 -9.09 -42.91 6.97
CA ILE A 237 -10.01 -42.06 7.76
C ILE A 237 -10.94 -42.96 8.60
N GLU A 238 -10.96 -42.75 9.91
CA GLU A 238 -11.68 -43.62 10.88
C GLU A 238 -13.00 -43.02 11.39
N CYS A 239 -13.06 -41.70 11.49
CA CYS A 239 -14.30 -40.98 11.72
C CYS A 239 -14.27 -39.58 11.07
N GLY A 240 -15.46 -39.00 10.87
CA GLY A 240 -15.63 -37.65 10.31
C GLY A 240 -16.22 -37.67 8.90
N LYS A 241 -16.06 -36.56 8.18
CA LYS A 241 -16.50 -36.42 6.79
C LYS A 241 -15.31 -36.10 5.89
N PHE A 242 -15.32 -36.63 4.68
CA PHE A 242 -14.31 -36.34 3.66
C PHE A 242 -14.97 -36.36 2.28
N CYS A 243 -14.96 -35.24 1.57
CA CYS A 243 -15.46 -35.14 0.19
C CYS A 243 -16.87 -35.74 0.00
N GLY A 244 -17.83 -35.23 0.76
CA GLY A 244 -19.22 -35.71 0.81
C GLY A 244 -19.45 -37.07 1.47
N LEU A 245 -18.40 -37.85 1.79
CA LEU A 245 -18.52 -39.17 2.40
C LEU A 245 -18.53 -39.11 3.94
N GLU A 246 -19.37 -39.93 4.57
CA GLU A 246 -19.38 -40.17 6.02
C GLU A 246 -18.37 -41.29 6.37
N CYS A 247 -17.14 -40.90 6.71
CA CYS A 247 -16.02 -41.82 6.90
C CYS A 247 -15.94 -42.39 8.32
N GLY A 248 -17.04 -42.98 8.79
CA GLY A 248 -17.13 -43.64 10.10
C GLY A 248 -17.46 -42.70 11.28
N LYS A 249 -17.59 -43.30 12.47
CA LYS A 249 -17.92 -42.61 13.72
C LYS A 249 -17.09 -43.19 14.85
N CYS A 250 -16.54 -42.32 15.68
CA CYS A 250 -15.69 -42.72 16.79
C CYS A 250 -16.53 -43.31 17.94
N ASP A 251 -15.97 -44.24 18.73
CA ASP A 251 -16.64 -44.86 19.86
C ASP A 251 -17.04 -43.86 20.96
N LYS A 252 -17.98 -44.26 21.83
CA LYS A 252 -18.42 -43.45 22.97
C LYS A 252 -17.23 -43.00 23.84
N GLY A 253 -17.02 -41.70 23.94
CA GLY A 253 -15.94 -41.08 24.70
C GLY A 253 -14.70 -40.71 23.87
N LYS A 254 -14.68 -41.00 22.57
CA LYS A 254 -13.68 -40.49 21.61
C LYS A 254 -14.26 -39.32 20.82
N VAL A 255 -13.40 -38.45 20.32
CA VAL A 255 -13.73 -37.34 19.41
C VAL A 255 -13.04 -37.55 18.06
N CYS A 256 -13.65 -37.00 17.00
CA CYS A 256 -13.07 -37.00 15.67
C CYS A 256 -12.05 -35.87 15.58
N SER A 257 -10.77 -36.21 15.46
CA SER A 257 -9.69 -35.23 15.33
C SER A 257 -8.80 -35.63 14.16
N TYR A 258 -8.67 -34.76 13.16
CA TYR A 258 -7.90 -35.00 11.92
C TYR A 258 -8.18 -36.37 11.26
N GLY A 259 -9.46 -36.73 11.15
CA GLY A 259 -9.90 -38.01 10.56
C GLY A 259 -9.65 -39.26 11.42
N LYS A 260 -9.18 -39.11 12.66
CA LYS A 260 -8.83 -40.21 13.58
C LYS A 260 -9.68 -40.23 14.85
N CYS A 261 -9.90 -41.43 15.38
CA CYS A 261 -10.63 -41.65 16.62
C CYS A 261 -9.78 -41.31 17.85
N CYS A 262 -9.74 -40.04 18.25
CA CYS A 262 -8.89 -39.57 19.34
C CYS A 262 -9.61 -39.69 20.71
N ALA A 263 -8.93 -40.25 21.71
CA ALA A 263 -9.43 -40.35 23.08
C ALA A 263 -8.87 -39.19 23.93
N PRO A 264 -9.66 -38.15 24.25
CA PRO A 264 -9.17 -36.97 24.96
C PRO A 264 -8.69 -37.33 26.36
N SER A 265 -7.49 -36.87 26.73
CA SER A 265 -6.84 -37.24 27.99
C SER A 265 -6.37 -36.02 28.79
N CYS A 266 -7.06 -35.83 29.92
CA CYS A 266 -6.73 -34.87 30.97
C CYS A 266 -6.06 -35.52 32.19
N ALA A 267 -5.61 -36.78 32.07
CA ALA A 267 -4.93 -37.47 33.15
C ALA A 267 -3.65 -36.71 33.54
N GLY A 268 -3.61 -36.20 34.78
CA GLY A 268 -2.48 -35.41 35.28
C GLY A 268 -2.43 -33.95 34.81
N LYS A 269 -3.50 -33.42 34.20
CA LYS A 269 -3.60 -32.02 33.74
C LYS A 269 -4.70 -31.25 34.48
N VAL A 270 -4.43 -30.00 34.84
CA VAL A 270 -5.37 -29.06 35.47
C VAL A 270 -5.83 -27.96 34.50
N CYS A 271 -4.91 -27.50 33.65
CA CYS A 271 -5.20 -26.71 32.45
C CYS A 271 -4.43 -27.28 31.24
N GLY A 272 -4.71 -26.83 30.01
CA GLY A 272 -3.97 -27.19 28.78
C GLY A 272 -4.73 -28.11 27.83
N SER A 273 -4.10 -28.55 26.73
CA SER A 273 -4.78 -29.35 25.69
C SER A 273 -5.05 -30.80 26.10
N ASP A 274 -6.14 -31.40 25.60
CA ASP A 274 -6.51 -32.80 25.84
C ASP A 274 -5.83 -33.81 24.90
N GLY A 275 -5.05 -33.33 23.93
CA GLY A 275 -4.38 -34.13 22.89
C GLY A 275 -5.23 -34.44 21.65
N CYS A 276 -6.50 -34.02 21.63
CA CYS A 276 -7.48 -34.30 20.58
C CYS A 276 -8.13 -33.04 19.98
N GLY A 277 -7.63 -31.85 20.31
CA GLY A 277 -8.16 -30.55 19.87
C GLY A 277 -9.09 -29.88 20.88
N GLY A 278 -9.36 -30.52 22.02
CA GLY A 278 -10.04 -29.90 23.16
C GLY A 278 -9.07 -29.44 24.25
N GLN A 279 -9.66 -29.00 25.37
CA GLN A 279 -8.94 -28.42 26.51
C GLN A 279 -9.39 -29.03 27.84
N CYS A 280 -8.41 -29.29 28.70
CA CYS A 280 -8.53 -29.89 30.02
C CYS A 280 -8.58 -28.82 31.10
N GLY A 281 -9.74 -28.24 31.37
CA GLY A 281 -9.90 -27.21 32.40
C GLY A 281 -9.24 -25.87 32.04
N THR A 282 -9.25 -24.94 32.99
CA THR A 282 -8.66 -23.59 32.87
C THR A 282 -7.94 -23.23 34.16
N CYS A 283 -6.83 -22.50 34.05
CA CYS A 283 -6.10 -22.02 35.23
C CYS A 283 -6.89 -20.86 35.90
N PRO A 284 -6.84 -20.69 37.24
CA PRO A 284 -7.58 -19.65 37.93
C PRO A 284 -6.89 -18.28 37.83
N GLY A 285 -7.69 -17.19 37.89
CA GLY A 285 -7.15 -15.83 37.91
C GLY A 285 -6.39 -15.49 36.64
N THR A 286 -5.10 -15.17 36.77
CA THR A 286 -4.19 -14.86 35.66
C THR A 286 -3.06 -15.88 35.50
N ASP A 287 -3.14 -17.05 36.17
CA ASP A 287 -2.14 -18.11 36.06
C ASP A 287 -1.99 -18.64 34.62
N GLU A 288 -0.75 -18.89 34.19
CA GLU A 288 -0.45 -19.47 32.87
C GLU A 288 -0.50 -21.00 32.93
N CYS A 289 -0.83 -21.64 31.80
CA CYS A 289 -0.76 -23.09 31.68
C CYS A 289 0.63 -23.52 31.20
N GLU A 290 1.42 -24.15 32.08
CA GLU A 290 2.72 -24.71 31.73
C GLU A 290 2.74 -26.22 32.05
N ALA A 291 3.17 -27.04 31.09
CA ALA A 291 3.25 -28.49 31.21
C ALA A 291 1.97 -29.20 31.72
N GLY A 292 0.79 -28.60 31.51
CA GLY A 292 -0.50 -29.11 31.98
C GLY A 292 -0.90 -28.71 33.40
N GLN A 293 -0.12 -27.84 34.05
CA GLN A 293 -0.37 -27.32 35.40
C GLN A 293 -0.63 -25.81 35.36
N CYS A 294 -1.35 -25.32 36.36
CA CYS A 294 -1.44 -23.88 36.62
C CYS A 294 -0.13 -23.43 37.26
N VAL A 295 0.59 -22.52 36.62
CA VAL A 295 1.75 -21.86 37.22
C VAL A 295 1.44 -20.37 37.38
N ALA A 296 1.91 -19.79 38.50
CA ALA A 296 1.77 -18.36 38.73
C ALA A 296 2.38 -17.59 37.55
N CYS A 297 1.57 -16.78 36.87
CA CYS A 297 2.05 -16.03 35.71
C CYS A 297 3.19 -15.11 36.13
N LYS A 298 4.27 -15.12 35.34
CA LYS A 298 5.48 -14.35 35.62
C LYS A 298 5.47 -13.05 34.82
N PRO A 299 5.37 -11.87 35.47
CA PRO A 299 5.33 -10.56 34.81
C PRO A 299 6.47 -10.36 33.80
N LYS A 300 6.12 -10.03 32.54
CA LYS A 300 7.05 -9.88 31.41
C LYS A 300 7.46 -8.41 31.24
N CYS A 301 8.10 -7.85 32.27
CA CYS A 301 8.53 -6.45 32.34
C CYS A 301 9.98 -6.18 31.90
N ALA A 302 10.76 -7.23 31.56
CA ALA A 302 12.13 -7.04 31.10
C ALA A 302 12.15 -6.26 29.77
N GLY A 303 12.76 -5.06 29.77
CA GLY A 303 12.80 -4.17 28.62
C GLY A 303 11.56 -3.29 28.41
N LYS A 304 10.64 -3.22 29.38
CA LYS A 304 9.51 -2.27 29.39
C LYS A 304 9.70 -1.21 30.48
N GLU A 305 9.20 -0.01 30.21
CA GLU A 305 9.16 1.14 31.12
C GLU A 305 7.75 1.45 31.64
N CYS A 306 6.73 1.24 30.80
CA CYS A 306 5.31 1.25 31.18
C CYS A 306 4.51 0.19 30.40
N GLY A 307 3.27 -0.08 30.83
CA GLY A 307 2.29 -0.93 30.12
C GLY A 307 2.22 -2.39 30.57
N GLY A 308 1.14 -3.08 30.17
CA GLY A 308 0.74 -4.39 30.70
C GLY A 308 1.83 -5.48 30.75
N ASP A 309 1.85 -6.23 31.84
CA ASP A 309 2.87 -7.25 32.14
C ASP A 309 2.61 -8.64 31.56
N GLY A 310 1.44 -8.84 30.92
CA GLY A 310 0.99 -10.13 30.39
C GLY A 310 0.27 -11.03 31.41
N CYS A 311 0.25 -10.65 32.68
CA CYS A 311 -0.32 -11.37 33.83
C CYS A 311 -1.47 -10.60 34.51
N GLY A 312 -2.02 -9.57 33.83
CA GLY A 312 -3.07 -8.70 34.36
C GLY A 312 -2.58 -7.56 35.27
N GLY A 313 -1.26 -7.37 35.39
CA GLY A 313 -0.63 -6.21 36.02
C GLY A 313 0.00 -5.24 35.00
N GLU A 314 0.71 -4.23 35.50
CA GLU A 314 1.36 -3.18 34.70
C GLU A 314 2.86 -3.10 35.03
N CYS A 315 3.69 -2.95 34.00
CA CYS A 315 5.15 -2.85 34.12
C CYS A 315 5.62 -1.40 34.27
N GLY A 316 5.44 -0.81 35.44
CA GLY A 316 5.83 0.59 35.68
C GLY A 316 4.79 1.58 35.16
N THR A 317 5.14 2.87 35.18
CA THR A 317 4.24 3.99 34.87
C THR A 317 5.03 5.09 34.17
N CYS A 318 4.51 5.60 33.06
CA CYS A 318 5.18 6.69 32.35
C CYS A 318 5.09 8.02 33.17
N PRO A 319 6.04 8.96 33.01
CA PRO A 319 5.96 10.29 33.61
C PRO A 319 4.71 11.08 33.17
N GLN A 320 4.43 12.20 33.86
CA GLN A 320 3.39 13.13 33.42
C GLN A 320 3.67 13.59 31.98
N ASP A 321 2.60 13.68 31.17
CA ASP A 321 2.62 14.05 29.74
C ASP A 321 3.41 13.08 28.82
N ALA A 322 3.63 11.84 29.29
CA ALA A 322 4.12 10.71 28.50
C ALA A 322 3.10 9.56 28.48
N GLU A 323 2.97 8.89 27.33
CA GLU A 323 2.08 7.75 27.13
C GLU A 323 2.88 6.46 26.86
N CYS A 324 2.24 5.32 27.16
CA CYS A 324 2.82 3.99 26.97
C CYS A 324 2.61 3.50 25.53
N VAL A 325 3.64 3.61 24.69
CA VAL A 325 3.61 3.05 23.32
C VAL A 325 4.62 1.92 23.20
N SER A 326 4.11 0.73 22.89
CA SER A 326 4.90 -0.51 22.68
C SER A 326 5.83 -0.87 23.87
N GLY A 327 5.48 -0.45 25.09
CA GLY A 327 6.23 -0.74 26.31
C GLY A 327 7.25 0.34 26.71
N VAL A 328 7.32 1.47 26.01
CA VAL A 328 8.26 2.57 26.27
C VAL A 328 7.49 3.83 26.66
N CYS A 329 8.02 4.60 27.62
CA CYS A 329 7.54 5.94 27.93
C CYS A 329 7.94 6.87 26.80
N LYS A 330 6.99 7.27 25.98
CA LYS A 330 7.25 8.27 24.95
C LYS A 330 6.42 9.52 25.28
N LYS A 331 6.92 10.71 24.93
CA LYS A 331 6.17 11.99 24.99
C LYS A 331 5.80 12.45 23.58
N GLN A 332 4.72 13.23 23.43
CA GLN A 332 4.48 14.03 22.22
C GLN A 332 5.59 15.07 22.10
N SER A 333 6.48 14.91 21.11
CA SER A 333 7.68 15.73 21.01
C SER A 333 8.27 15.76 19.61
N CYS A 334 8.82 16.91 19.23
CA CYS A 334 9.55 17.10 17.98
C CYS A 334 11.05 16.84 18.06
N PHE A 335 11.56 16.35 19.20
CA PHE A 335 12.95 15.94 19.36
C PHE A 335 13.33 14.90 18.27
N ASP A 336 14.33 15.24 17.44
CA ASP A 336 14.78 14.50 16.25
C ASP A 336 13.70 14.20 15.17
N ALA A 337 12.54 14.90 15.20
CA ALA A 337 11.42 14.68 14.27
C ALA A 337 11.09 15.88 13.35
N CYS A 338 11.90 16.95 13.37
CA CYS A 338 11.67 18.16 12.58
C CYS A 338 11.52 17.89 11.07
N GLY A 339 10.47 18.45 10.47
CA GLY A 339 10.13 18.28 9.05
C GLY A 339 9.27 17.05 8.74
N GLY A 340 8.77 16.32 9.74
CA GLY A 340 7.91 15.16 9.55
C GLY A 340 7.00 14.86 10.74
N GLN A 341 6.46 13.64 10.78
CA GLN A 341 5.58 13.17 11.85
C GLN A 341 6.40 12.68 13.06
N SER A 342 5.97 13.05 14.27
CA SER A 342 6.48 12.47 15.51
C SER A 342 5.87 11.08 15.74
N VAL A 343 6.39 10.36 16.73
CA VAL A 343 6.00 8.99 17.13
C VAL A 343 4.61 8.88 17.80
N PHE A 344 3.76 9.92 17.71
CA PHE A 344 2.47 10.07 18.40
C PHE A 344 1.39 10.82 17.60
N ASP A 345 1.37 10.64 16.29
CA ASP A 345 0.37 11.26 15.41
C ASP A 345 0.31 12.81 15.42
N CYS A 346 1.27 13.47 16.07
CA CYS A 346 1.51 14.90 15.96
C CYS A 346 2.63 15.20 14.97
N TRP A 347 2.55 16.33 14.26
CA TRP A 347 3.48 16.72 13.21
C TRP A 347 4.43 17.82 13.68
N CYS A 348 5.61 17.82 13.09
CA CYS A 348 6.75 18.68 13.40
C CYS A 348 7.23 19.41 12.14
N ASP A 349 6.31 19.74 11.24
CA ASP A 349 6.55 20.46 10.00
C ASP A 349 5.79 21.80 9.96
N ALA A 350 5.92 22.56 8.86
CA ALA A 350 5.23 23.84 8.72
C ALA A 350 3.71 23.69 8.50
N ALA A 351 3.25 22.49 8.07
CA ALA A 351 1.85 22.20 7.80
C ALA A 351 1.07 21.89 9.07
N CYS A 352 1.71 21.44 10.15
CA CYS A 352 1.02 21.08 11.40
C CYS A 352 0.16 22.22 11.97
N MET A 353 0.60 23.48 11.75
CA MET A 353 -0.12 24.69 12.16
C MET A 353 -1.42 24.91 11.39
N GLN A 354 -1.52 24.38 10.17
CA GLN A 354 -2.73 24.43 9.33
C GLN A 354 -3.74 23.34 9.74
N TYR A 355 -3.25 22.16 10.13
CA TYR A 355 -4.09 21.01 10.48
C TYR A 355 -4.45 20.95 11.98
N GLY A 356 -3.70 21.64 12.83
CA GLY A 356 -3.96 21.71 14.28
C GLY A 356 -3.42 20.50 15.05
N ASP A 357 -2.43 19.82 14.49
CA ASP A 357 -1.82 18.56 14.96
C ASP A 357 -0.33 18.72 15.32
N CYS A 358 0.15 19.94 15.55
CA CYS A 358 1.52 20.17 16.01
C CYS A 358 1.81 19.50 17.35
N CYS A 359 3.01 18.93 17.51
CA CYS A 359 3.46 18.52 18.84
C CYS A 359 3.70 19.75 19.75
N PRO A 360 3.49 19.65 21.08
CA PRO A 360 3.55 20.81 21.98
C PRO A 360 4.88 21.58 21.95
N ASP A 361 6.00 20.88 21.83
CA ASP A 361 7.34 21.47 21.86
C ASP A 361 7.88 21.92 20.48
N VAL A 362 7.04 22.07 19.44
CA VAL A 362 7.50 22.42 18.09
C VAL A 362 8.24 23.77 18.00
N CYS A 363 7.78 24.88 18.64
CA CYS A 363 8.58 26.13 18.73
C CYS A 363 9.74 26.07 19.77
N LEU A 364 10.13 24.88 20.26
CA LEU A 364 11.33 24.66 21.07
C LEU A 364 12.34 23.76 20.36
N GLU A 365 11.90 22.61 19.85
CA GLU A 365 12.75 21.62 19.19
C GLU A 365 13.00 21.95 17.69
N CYS A 366 12.02 22.57 17.00
CA CYS A 366 12.10 22.89 15.57
C CYS A 366 11.96 24.40 15.27
N PRO A 367 12.81 25.28 15.85
CA PRO A 367 12.65 26.73 15.76
C PRO A 367 12.74 27.31 14.34
N GLU A 368 13.35 26.60 13.40
CA GLU A 368 13.47 27.02 11.99
C GLU A 368 12.09 27.03 11.28
N ILE A 369 11.28 26.01 11.56
CA ILE A 369 9.94 25.80 11.01
C ILE A 369 8.96 26.89 11.50
N CYS A 370 9.23 27.37 12.70
CA CYS A 370 8.49 28.42 13.39
C CYS A 370 8.77 29.83 12.88
N GLY A 371 9.81 30.00 12.03
CA GLY A 371 10.26 31.27 11.48
C GLY A 371 9.47 31.78 10.27
N GLU A 372 8.83 30.89 9.50
CA GLU A 372 8.16 31.28 8.23
C GLU A 372 6.69 31.71 8.41
N THR A 373 6.02 31.25 9.47
CA THR A 373 4.57 31.51 9.70
C THR A 373 4.26 32.27 11.01
N GLY A 374 5.27 32.60 11.81
CA GLY A 374 5.13 33.56 12.91
C GLY A 374 4.76 32.95 14.28
N CYS A 375 5.46 31.91 14.75
CA CYS A 375 5.43 31.53 16.17
C CYS A 375 5.83 32.74 17.03
N GLN A 376 4.88 33.35 17.74
CA GLN A 376 5.19 34.17 18.92
C GLN A 376 5.15 33.29 20.17
N LYS A 377 6.23 33.33 20.95
CA LYS A 377 6.40 32.51 22.15
C LYS A 377 5.45 32.97 23.27
N ILE A 378 4.31 32.30 23.43
CA ILE A 378 3.35 32.58 24.50
C ILE A 378 3.74 31.77 25.75
N GLY A 379 4.56 32.37 26.62
CA GLY A 379 4.89 31.81 27.94
C GLY A 379 6.04 30.79 27.96
N ALA A 380 6.13 30.06 29.08
CA ALA A 380 7.20 29.10 29.37
C ALA A 380 6.87 27.65 28.96
N GLU A 381 5.59 27.34 28.72
CA GLU A 381 5.06 25.99 28.55
C GLU A 381 4.58 25.73 27.10
N GLY A 382 5.38 26.17 26.12
CA GLY A 382 5.30 25.79 24.70
C GLY A 382 3.91 25.47 24.14
N CYS A 383 3.17 26.48 23.68
CA CYS A 383 1.96 26.27 22.89
C CYS A 383 1.88 27.26 21.72
N CYS A 384 1.88 26.74 20.50
CA CYS A 384 1.56 27.48 19.30
C CYS A 384 0.04 27.69 19.24
N SER A 385 -0.47 28.77 19.82
CA SER A 385 -1.89 29.09 19.69
C SER A 385 -2.21 29.59 18.28
N GLY A 386 -2.36 28.68 17.33
CA GLY A 386 -3.00 28.92 16.05
C GLY A 386 -4.49 29.19 16.24
N THR A 387 -4.85 30.39 16.71
CA THR A 387 -6.25 30.79 16.79
C THR A 387 -6.82 30.91 15.39
N LYS A 388 -7.63 29.93 15.01
CA LYS A 388 -8.56 30.03 13.89
C LYS A 388 -9.45 31.27 14.10
N PRO A 389 -9.59 32.18 13.11
CA PRO A 389 -10.52 33.31 13.19
C PRO A 389 -11.97 32.86 13.14
#